data_AF-A0A1H0YMI8-F1
#
_entry.id   AF-A0A1H0YMI8-F1
#
_cell.length_a   1.000
_cell.length_b   1.000
_cell.length_c   1.000
_cell.angle_alpha   90.00
_cell.angle_beta   90.00
_cell.angle_gamma   90.00
#
_symmetry.space_group_name_H-M   'P 1'
#
loop_
_entity.id
_entity.type
_entity.pdbx_description
1 polymer ?
#
loop_
_entity_poly.entity_id
_entity_poly.type
_entity_poly.pdbx_seq_one_letter_code
_entity_poly.pdbx_strand_id
1 'polypeptide(L)'
;MSSSTPEDPNSGGEPDSTPGPDPDSTPALDSGGGVSPGDTPPAEGGLSGLSHQERGPTRWAHVVTLVATAVVVLAVAGFVAGHLLGLF
;
A
#
# COMPACT_ATOMS: atom_id res chain seq x y z
N MET A 1 -66.97 15.30 36.92
CA MET A 1 -66.24 16.56 36.76
C MET A 1 -64.81 16.27 37.20
N SER A 2 -63.89 15.96 36.27
CA SER A 2 -62.85 16.90 35.75
C SER A 2 -62.22 17.71 36.89
N SER A 3 -60.93 17.70 37.16
CA SER A 3 -59.67 17.46 36.41
C SER A 3 -58.57 17.34 37.49
N SER A 4 -57.32 16.95 37.33
CA SER A 4 -56.39 16.82 36.21
C SER A 4 -55.16 16.15 36.82
N THR A 5 -54.77 14.97 36.34
CA THR A 5 -53.47 14.37 36.63
C THR A 5 -52.42 15.21 35.91
N PRO A 6 -51.48 15.89 36.59
CA PRO A 6 -50.31 16.43 35.93
C PRO A 6 -49.47 15.26 35.45
N GLU A 7 -49.23 15.21 34.15
CA GLU A 7 -48.37 14.25 33.50
C GLU A 7 -46.99 14.27 34.16
N ASP A 8 -46.59 13.11 34.68
CA ASP A 8 -45.23 12.83 35.14
C ASP A 8 -44.34 12.77 33.89
N PRO A 9 -43.54 13.82 33.60
CA PRO A 9 -42.78 13.88 32.38
C PRO A 9 -41.48 13.10 32.63
N ASN A 10 -41.55 11.79 32.42
CA ASN A 10 -40.36 11.02 32.05
C ASN A 10 -39.26 10.96 33.14
N SER A 11 -39.59 10.54 34.36
CA SER A 11 -38.60 10.06 35.35
C SER A 11 -38.66 8.53 35.52
N GLY A 12 -38.79 7.81 34.40
CA GLY A 12 -38.93 6.36 34.39
C GLY A 12 -38.02 5.71 33.36
N GLY A 13 -36.96 5.07 33.87
CA GLY A 13 -36.29 3.96 33.19
C GLY A 13 -35.26 4.39 32.17
N GLU A 14 -34.00 4.27 32.57
CA GLU A 14 -32.82 4.30 31.70
C GLU A 14 -33.08 3.56 30.38
N PRO A 15 -33.20 4.27 29.25
CA PRO A 15 -33.14 3.63 27.95
C PRO A 15 -31.67 3.46 27.61
N ASP A 16 -31.26 2.19 27.58
CA ASP A 16 -30.22 1.67 26.72
C ASP A 16 -28.99 2.57 26.62
N SER A 17 -28.04 2.33 27.54
CA SER A 17 -26.63 2.62 27.35
C SER A 17 -26.12 1.87 26.11
N THR A 18 -26.56 2.29 24.93
CA THR A 18 -25.88 2.03 23.68
C THR A 18 -24.57 2.78 23.78
N PRO A 19 -23.41 2.10 23.77
CA PRO A 19 -22.11 2.78 23.76
C PRO A 19 -21.90 3.41 22.38
N GLY A 20 -22.67 4.45 22.08
CA GLY A 20 -22.52 5.31 20.92
C GLY A 20 -22.03 6.67 21.39
N PRO A 21 -21.10 7.32 20.67
CA PRO A 21 -20.61 8.61 21.08
C PRO A 21 -21.73 9.66 20.99
N ASP A 22 -21.83 10.50 22.02
CA ASP A 22 -22.83 11.57 22.14
C ASP A 22 -22.69 12.54 20.95
N PRO A 23 -23.75 12.78 20.14
CA PRO A 23 -23.67 13.55 18.89
C PRO A 23 -23.12 14.97 19.09
N ASP A 24 -23.40 15.60 20.22
CA ASP A 24 -22.88 16.93 20.57
C ASP A 24 -21.41 16.92 20.99
N SER A 25 -20.90 15.73 21.33
CA SER A 25 -19.51 15.48 21.69
C SER A 25 -18.74 14.71 20.62
N THR A 26 -19.33 14.50 19.43
CA THR A 26 -18.61 14.01 18.25
C THR A 26 -18.21 15.18 17.35
N PRO A 27 -16.91 15.50 17.24
CA PRO A 27 -16.47 16.40 16.19
C PRO A 27 -16.72 15.78 14.81
N ALA A 28 -17.50 16.51 14.00
CA ALA A 28 -17.73 16.37 12.56
C ALA A 28 -18.93 15.51 12.09
N LEU A 29 -20.14 16.04 12.25
CA LEU A 29 -21.16 16.01 11.20
C LEU A 29 -21.70 17.44 10.99
N ASP A 30 -20.86 18.31 10.45
CA ASP A 30 -21.36 19.55 9.84
C ASP A 30 -22.41 19.18 8.79
N SER A 31 -23.53 19.89 8.73
CA SER A 31 -24.60 19.61 7.75
C SER A 31 -24.14 19.83 6.29
N GLY A 32 -22.89 20.28 6.08
CA GLY A 32 -22.19 20.39 4.81
C GLY A 32 -20.99 19.43 4.71
N GLY A 33 -21.21 18.12 4.77
CA GLY A 33 -20.21 17.10 4.47
C GLY A 33 -19.85 16.98 2.97
N GLY A 34 -19.83 18.10 2.25
CA GLY A 34 -19.29 18.20 0.90
C GLY A 34 -17.78 18.33 1.00
N VAL A 35 -17.14 17.19 1.22
CA VAL A 35 -15.92 16.76 0.54
C VAL A 35 -15.30 17.89 -0.34
N SER A 36 -14.19 18.48 0.11
CA SER A 36 -13.53 19.60 -0.59
C SER A 36 -12.98 19.08 -1.92
N PRO A 37 -13.05 19.82 -3.06
CA PRO A 37 -12.53 19.34 -4.34
C PRO A 37 -11.09 18.81 -4.19
N GLY A 38 -10.97 17.47 -4.28
CA GLY A 38 -9.84 16.67 -3.77
C GLY A 38 -10.25 15.32 -3.17
N ASP A 39 -11.55 15.12 -2.88
CA ASP A 39 -12.13 13.91 -2.26
C ASP A 39 -12.62 12.82 -3.24
N THR A 40 -12.41 12.99 -4.54
CA THR A 40 -12.02 11.82 -5.33
C THR A 40 -10.53 11.65 -5.10
N PRO A 41 -10.03 10.48 -4.67
CA PRO A 41 -8.61 10.18 -4.83
C PRO A 41 -8.20 10.67 -6.22
N PRO A 42 -7.09 11.39 -6.38
CA PRO A 42 -6.65 11.76 -7.71
C PRO A 42 -6.65 10.47 -8.54
N ALA A 43 -7.05 10.55 -9.80
CA ALA A 43 -7.07 9.42 -10.72
C ALA A 43 -5.63 8.98 -11.08
N GLU A 44 -4.82 8.75 -10.05
CA GLU A 44 -3.38 8.70 -10.09
C GLU A 44 -2.94 7.39 -9.47
N GLY A 45 -2.77 6.41 -10.38
CA GLY A 45 -1.46 5.79 -10.51
C GLY A 45 -0.87 5.13 -9.26
N GLY A 46 -1.70 4.55 -8.41
CA GLY A 46 -1.29 3.87 -7.18
C GLY A 46 -0.54 2.55 -7.38
N LEU A 47 0.30 2.40 -8.41
CA LEU A 47 1.39 1.42 -8.41
C LEU A 47 2.65 1.99 -7.74
N SER A 48 2.63 3.23 -7.27
CA SER A 48 3.76 3.91 -6.62
C SER A 48 4.22 3.24 -5.29
N GLY A 49 3.56 2.16 -4.85
CA GLY A 49 3.96 1.31 -3.73
C GLY A 49 4.17 -0.17 -4.07
N LEU A 50 3.96 -0.60 -5.32
CA LEU A 50 4.22 -2.00 -5.73
C LEU A 50 5.65 -2.22 -6.23
N SER A 51 6.36 -1.16 -6.60
CA SER A 51 7.81 -1.20 -6.77
C SER A 51 8.47 -0.96 -5.41
N HIS A 52 8.42 -1.93 -4.49
CA HIS A 52 9.57 -2.01 -3.56
C HIS A 52 10.79 -2.01 -4.47
N GLN A 53 11.72 -1.07 -4.27
CA GLN A 53 12.93 -0.99 -5.09
C GLN A 53 13.67 -2.31 -4.86
N GLU A 54 13.42 -3.30 -5.72
CA GLU A 54 14.08 -4.59 -5.67
C GLU A 54 15.56 -4.25 -5.69
N ARG A 55 16.27 -4.66 -4.64
CA ARG A 55 17.70 -4.36 -4.52
C ARG A 55 18.32 -5.06 -5.73
N GLY A 56 18.57 -4.29 -6.79
CA GLY A 56 19.05 -4.81 -8.07
C GLY A 56 20.27 -5.68 -7.81
N PRO A 57 20.57 -6.65 -8.71
CA PRO A 57 21.62 -7.62 -8.48
C PRO A 57 22.86 -6.88 -7.99
N THR A 58 23.41 -7.32 -6.86
CA THR A 58 24.50 -6.59 -6.22
C THR A 58 25.60 -6.34 -7.24
N ARG A 59 26.37 -5.27 -7.10
CA ARG A 59 27.48 -4.97 -8.03
C ARG A 59 28.40 -6.19 -8.23
N TRP A 60 28.53 -7.02 -7.20
CA TRP A 60 29.20 -8.32 -7.24
C TRP A 60 28.59 -9.32 -8.21
N ALA A 61 27.27 -9.47 -8.25
CA ALA A 61 26.61 -10.37 -9.20
C ALA A 61 26.97 -10.00 -10.65
N HIS A 62 26.95 -8.72 -10.99
CA HIS A 62 27.33 -8.23 -12.32
C HIS A 62 28.80 -8.52 -12.65
N VAL A 63 29.71 -8.26 -11.70
CA VAL A 63 31.14 -8.55 -11.87
C VAL A 63 31.39 -10.04 -12.06
N VAL A 64 30.76 -10.88 -11.23
CA VAL A 64 30.89 -12.35 -11.32
C VAL A 64 30.37 -12.85 -12.66
N THR A 65 29.19 -12.41 -13.08
CA THR A 65 28.64 -12.77 -14.40
C THR A 65 29.57 -12.32 -15.52
N LEU A 66 30.08 -11.10 -15.48
CA LEU A 66 30.99 -10.58 -16.51
C LEU A 66 32.28 -11.40 -16.60
N VAL A 67 32.90 -11.72 -15.47
CA VAL A 67 34.12 -12.54 -15.41
C VAL A 67 33.85 -13.96 -15.92
N ALA A 68 32.75 -14.59 -15.48
CA ALA A 68 32.37 -15.92 -15.93
C ALA A 68 32.15 -15.95 -17.45
N THR A 69 31.41 -14.98 -18.00
CA THR A 69 31.20 -14.86 -19.44
C THR A 69 32.52 -14.66 -20.18
N ALA A 70 33.40 -13.78 -19.70
CA ALA A 70 34.70 -13.54 -20.32
C ALA A 70 35.56 -14.81 -20.37
N VAL A 71 35.60 -15.58 -19.28
CA VAL A 71 36.34 -16.86 -19.23
C VAL A 71 35.78 -17.86 -20.24
N VAL A 72 34.45 -18.02 -20.32
CA VAL A 72 33.81 -18.93 -21.29
C VAL A 72 34.13 -18.51 -22.72
N VAL A 73 34.03 -17.22 -23.04
CA VAL A 73 34.35 -16.70 -24.37
C VAL A 73 35.82 -16.96 -24.71
N LEU A 74 36.74 -16.73 -23.78
CA LEU A 74 38.17 -16.99 -24.01
C LEU A 74 38.46 -18.48 -24.21
N ALA A 75 37.82 -19.35 -23.43
CA ALA A 75 37.96 -20.80 -23.56
C ALA A 75 37.45 -21.28 -24.93
N VAL A 76 36.27 -20.83 -25.36
CA VAL A 76 35.71 -21.18 -26.68
C VAL A 76 36.57 -20.62 -27.80
N ALA A 77 36.97 -19.36 -27.73
CA ALA A 77 37.82 -18.73 -28.75
C ALA A 77 39.18 -19.43 -28.85
N GLY A 78 39.81 -19.74 -27.71
CA GLY A 78 41.07 -20.48 -27.65
C GLY A 78 40.93 -21.91 -28.18
N PHE A 79 39.84 -22.59 -27.86
CA PHE A 79 39.54 -23.92 -28.39
C PHE A 79 39.36 -23.90 -29.92
N VAL A 80 38.55 -22.97 -30.44
CA VAL A 80 38.33 -22.81 -31.88
C VAL A 80 39.63 -22.45 -32.58
N ALA A 81 40.39 -21.48 -32.06
CA ALA A 81 41.68 -21.11 -32.62
C ALA A 81 42.64 -22.31 -32.61
N GLY A 82 42.78 -23.00 -31.49
CA GLY A 82 43.62 -24.18 -31.38
C GLY A 82 43.22 -25.29 -32.36
N HIS A 83 41.92 -25.54 -32.51
CA HIS A 83 41.40 -26.52 -33.47
C HIS A 83 41.69 -26.10 -34.92
N LEU A 84 41.51 -24.82 -35.28
CA LEU A 84 41.83 -24.31 -36.61
C LEU A 84 43.34 -24.34 -36.91
N LEU A 85 44.17 -24.15 -35.89
CA LEU A 85 45.63 -24.26 -35.99
C LEU A 85 46.12 -25.72 -35.93
N GLY A 86 45.24 -26.69 -35.70
CA GLY A 86 45.59 -28.11 -35.62
C GLY A 86 46.31 -28.53 -34.33
N LEU A 87 46.16 -27.75 -33.24
CA LEU A 87 46.67 -28.13 -31.91
C LEU A 87 45.81 -29.20 -31.20
N PHE A 88 44.56 -29.39 -31.66
CA PHE A 88 43.58 -30.32 -31.08
C PHE A 88 42.75 -31.00 -32.17
#